data_AF-S4PWQ6-F1
#
_entry.id   AF-S4PWQ6-F1
#
_cell.length_a   1.000
_cell.length_b   1.000
_cell.length_c   1.000
_cell.angle_alpha   90.00
_cell.angle_beta   90.00
_cell.angle_gamma   90.00
#
_symmetry.space_group_name_H-M   'P 1'
#
loop_
_entity.id
_entity.type
_entity.pdbx_description
1 polymer ?
#
loop_
_entity_poly.entity_id
_entity_poly.type
_entity_poly.pdbx_seq_one_letter_code
_entity_poly.pdbx_strand_id
1 'polypeptide(L)'
;DIHESPVTCCCYFADCPSDLIPAFYSVGRQANKKATSFSDKLWPINGGEWAPASCSYSEIILTGHADGSVKFWDASAGSLQVLYKLKCSKVFERRGGGGG
;
A
#
# COMPACT_ATOMS: atom_id res chain seq x y z
N ASP A 1 -5.46 0.21 8.30
CA ASP A 1 -4.59 0.38 9.47
C ASP A 1 -3.16 -0.08 9.18
N ILE A 2 -2.17 0.66 9.68
CA ILE A 2 -0.75 0.28 9.69
C ILE A 2 -0.47 -0.86 10.67
N HIS A 3 -1.21 -0.98 11.78
CA HIS A 3 -0.98 -2.02 12.79
C HIS A 3 -2.02 -3.15 12.76
N GLU A 4 -2.66 -3.37 11.60
CA GLU A 4 -3.50 -4.56 11.35
C GLU A 4 -2.75 -5.87 11.68
N SER A 5 -1.44 -5.86 11.51
CA SER A 5 -0.48 -6.85 12.00
C SER A 5 0.77 -6.12 12.49
N PRO A 6 1.47 -6.60 13.54
CA PRO A 6 2.67 -5.95 14.06
C PRO A 6 3.69 -5.65 12.97
N VAL A 7 4.17 -4.41 12.89
CA VAL A 7 5.25 -4.01 11.98
C VAL A 7 6.55 -4.61 12.50
N THR A 8 7.26 -5.34 11.64
CA THR A 8 8.52 -6.01 11.96
C THR A 8 9.72 -5.32 11.34
N CYS A 9 9.52 -4.58 10.24
CA CYS A 9 10.55 -3.76 9.61
C CYS A 9 9.93 -2.59 8.85
N CYS A 10 10.73 -1.53 8.66
CA CYS A 10 10.38 -0.37 7.86
C CYS A 10 11.55 0.04 6.97
N CYS A 11 11.25 0.41 5.74
CA CYS A 11 12.21 0.98 4.80
C CYS A 11 11.62 2.24 4.19
N TYR A 12 12.44 3.27 4.04
CA TYR A 12 12.06 4.54 3.42
C TYR A 12 12.92 4.77 2.18
N PHE A 13 12.29 5.20 1.10
CA PHE A 13 12.90 5.47 -0.18
C PHE A 13 12.50 6.88 -0.63
N ALA A 14 13.51 7.77 -0.73
CA ALA A 14 13.38 9.09 -1.31
C ALA A 14 13.68 9.05 -2.82
N ASP A 15 13.44 10.16 -3.53
CA ASP A 15 13.80 10.37 -4.94
C ASP A 15 13.37 9.22 -5.85
N CYS A 16 12.20 8.65 -5.59
CA CYS A 16 11.68 7.54 -6.37
C CYS A 16 11.32 7.99 -7.79
N PRO A 17 11.45 7.10 -8.78
CA PRO A 17 10.95 7.35 -10.14
C PRO A 17 9.50 7.85 -10.13
N SER A 18 9.21 8.86 -10.94
CA SER A 18 7.89 9.53 -10.95
C SER A 18 6.74 8.62 -11.39
N ASP A 19 7.04 7.51 -12.07
CA ASP A 19 6.10 6.50 -12.52
C ASP A 19 5.80 5.43 -11.46
N LEU A 20 6.60 5.34 -10.39
CA LEU A 20 6.49 4.28 -9.39
C LEU A 20 5.17 4.34 -8.59
N ILE A 21 4.80 5.53 -8.11
CA ILE A 21 3.54 5.75 -7.40
C ILE A 21 2.32 5.50 -8.31
N PRO A 22 2.23 6.10 -9.52
CA PRO A 22 1.19 5.77 -10.49
C PRO A 22 1.09 4.27 -10.80
N ALA A 23 2.22 3.58 -10.95
CA ALA A 23 2.24 2.14 -11.20
C ALA A 23 1.63 1.35 -10.04
N PHE A 24 2.00 1.66 -8.79
CA PHE A 24 1.41 1.01 -7.62
C PHE A 24 -0.09 1.30 -7.46
N TYR A 25 -0.54 2.53 -7.72
CA TYR A 25 -1.99 2.85 -7.72
C TYR A 25 -2.75 2.00 -8.74
N SER A 26 -2.20 1.81 -9.93
CA SER A 26 -2.83 1.01 -11.00
C SER A 26 -3.04 -0.45 -10.56
N VAL A 27 -1.99 -1.09 -10.03
CA VAL A 27 -2.06 -2.50 -9.59
C VAL A 27 -2.81 -2.67 -8.26
N GLY A 28 -2.69 -1.71 -7.35
CA GLY A 28 -3.39 -1.71 -6.06
C GLY A 28 -4.89 -1.52 -6.19
N ARG A 29 -5.33 -0.67 -7.11
CA ARG A 29 -6.76 -0.54 -7.45
C ARG A 29 -7.32 -1.85 -8.00
N GLN A 30 -6.57 -2.57 -8.83
CA GLN A 30 -6.98 -3.88 -9.35
C GLN A 30 -7.04 -4.96 -8.25
N ALA A 31 -6.09 -4.95 -7.31
CA ALA A 31 -6.11 -5.85 -6.16
C ALA A 31 -7.30 -5.58 -5.22
N ASN A 32 -7.67 -4.31 -5.02
CA ASN A 32 -8.84 -3.92 -4.23
C ASN A 32 -10.19 -4.17 -4.92
N LYS A 33 -10.24 -4.23 -6.26
CA LYS A 33 -11.48 -4.54 -7.00
C LYS A 33 -12.06 -5.93 -6.70
N LYS A 34 -11.27 -6.86 -6.16
CA LYS A 34 -11.79 -8.17 -5.71
C LYS A 34 -12.57 -8.09 -4.39
N ALA A 35 -12.54 -6.96 -3.69
CA ALA A 35 -13.39 -6.69 -2.55
C ALA A 35 -14.51 -5.72 -2.97
N THR A 36 -15.68 -6.26 -3.30
CA THR A 36 -16.95 -5.51 -3.48
C THR A 36 -17.45 -4.87 -2.17
N SER A 37 -16.55 -4.47 -1.27
CA SER A 37 -16.82 -4.09 0.12
C SER A 37 -16.60 -2.59 0.40
N PHE A 38 -15.99 -1.84 -0.52
CA PHE A 38 -15.78 -0.39 -0.36
C PHE A 38 -16.79 0.41 -1.18
N SER A 39 -17.18 1.58 -0.67
CA SER A 39 -18.12 2.47 -1.34
C SER A 39 -17.46 3.22 -2.49
N ASP A 40 -18.17 3.39 -3.60
CA ASP A 40 -17.78 4.28 -4.69
C ASP A 40 -18.00 5.78 -4.38
N LYS A 41 -18.61 6.09 -3.23
CA LYS A 41 -18.84 7.48 -2.80
C LYS A 41 -17.50 8.16 -2.52
N LEU A 42 -17.42 9.43 -2.89
CA LEU A 42 -16.32 10.30 -2.47
C LEU A 42 -16.23 10.39 -0.95
N TRP A 43 -15.01 10.59 -0.45
CA TRP A 43 -14.78 10.74 0.98
C TRP A 43 -15.55 11.96 1.51
N PRO A 44 -16.45 11.80 2.50
CA PRO A 44 -17.36 12.86 2.91
C PRO A 44 -16.68 13.94 3.78
N ILE A 45 -15.49 13.65 4.32
CA ILE A 45 -14.73 14.58 5.17
C ILE A 45 -13.69 15.28 4.30
N ASN A 46 -14.11 16.32 3.59
CA ASN A 46 -13.31 17.07 2.62
C ASN A 46 -13.25 18.59 2.90
N GLY A 47 -13.56 19.02 4.13
CA GLY A 47 -13.50 20.43 4.52
C GLY A 47 -12.08 20.93 4.81
N GLY A 48 -11.88 22.24 4.70
CA GLY A 48 -10.60 22.92 4.94
C GLY A 48 -9.69 22.96 3.71
N GLU A 49 -8.66 23.81 3.77
CA GLU A 49 -7.60 23.89 2.77
C GLU A 49 -6.26 23.59 3.43
N TRP A 50 -5.48 22.72 2.80
CA TRP A 50 -4.10 22.46 3.19
C TRP A 50 -3.22 22.97 2.07
N ALA A 51 -2.25 23.84 2.39
CA ALA A 51 -1.19 24.15 1.44
C ALA A 51 -0.32 22.90 1.29
N PRO A 52 -0.26 22.27 0.11
CA PRO A 52 0.56 21.08 -0.04
C PRO A 52 2.02 21.50 0.15
N ALA A 53 2.68 20.93 1.15
CA ALA A 53 4.12 20.75 1.08
C ALA A 53 4.35 19.70 0.00
N SER A 54 4.29 20.11 -1.27
CA SER A 54 4.59 19.22 -2.38
C SER A 54 6.06 18.88 -2.29
N CYS A 55 6.39 17.65 -1.90
CA CYS A 55 7.74 17.15 -2.17
C CYS A 55 7.93 17.16 -3.68
N SER A 56 9.05 17.72 -4.13
CA SER A 56 9.38 17.79 -5.57
C SER A 56 9.71 16.42 -6.18
N TYR A 57 9.76 15.39 -5.34
CA TYR A 57 10.10 14.03 -5.67
C TYR A 57 9.14 13.05 -4.98
N SER A 58 8.98 11.87 -5.57
CA SER A 58 8.15 10.80 -5.02
C SER A 58 8.86 10.11 -3.86
N GLU A 59 8.12 9.81 -2.80
CA GLU A 59 8.63 9.15 -1.61
C GLU A 59 7.76 7.94 -1.27
N ILE A 60 8.40 6.82 -0.92
CA ILE A 60 7.70 5.58 -0.57
C ILE A 60 8.22 5.03 0.75
N ILE A 61 7.29 4.63 1.61
CA ILE A 61 7.58 3.80 2.79
C ILE A 61 7.10 2.38 2.52
N LEU A 62 7.92 1.40 2.88
CA LEU A 62 7.55 0.00 2.91
C LEU A 62 7.51 -0.47 4.36
N THR A 63 6.43 -1.12 4.76
CA THR A 63 6.31 -1.78 6.07
C THR A 63 6.15 -3.27 5.90
N GLY A 64 7.03 -4.04 6.53
CA GLY A 64 6.88 -5.49 6.66
C GLY A 64 6.12 -5.82 7.95
N HIS A 65 5.25 -6.83 7.89
CA HIS A 65 4.38 -7.21 8.98
C HIS A 65 4.58 -8.67 9.40
N ALA A 66 4.26 -8.98 10.66
CA ALA A 66 4.38 -10.32 11.23
C ALA A 66 3.48 -11.36 10.55
N ASP A 67 2.38 -10.93 9.90
CA ASP A 67 1.51 -11.78 9.08
C ASP A 67 2.12 -12.14 7.70
N GLY A 68 3.35 -11.70 7.42
CA GLY A 68 4.04 -11.91 6.14
C GLY A 68 3.53 -11.00 5.02
N SER A 69 2.79 -9.94 5.34
CA SER A 69 2.43 -8.91 4.37
C SER A 69 3.45 -7.78 4.30
N VAL A 70 3.55 -7.16 3.12
CA VAL A 70 4.29 -5.92 2.90
C VAL A 70 3.32 -4.87 2.39
N LYS A 71 3.26 -3.72 3.05
CA LYS A 71 2.44 -2.59 2.63
C LYS A 71 3.31 -1.48 2.07
N PHE A 72 2.85 -0.91 0.96
CA PHE A 72 3.49 0.19 0.24
C PHE A 72 2.68 1.45 0.51
N TRP A 73 3.36 2.51 0.93
CA TRP A 73 2.75 3.77 1.35
C TRP A 73 3.29 4.93 0.51
N ASP A 74 2.40 5.74 -0.03
CA ASP A 74 2.75 7.04 -0.58
C ASP A 74 3.06 8.00 0.56
N ALA A 75 4.29 8.50 0.60
CA ALA A 75 4.78 9.44 1.61
C ALA A 75 5.09 10.82 1.01
N SER A 76 4.72 11.07 -0.25
CA SER A 76 5.14 12.27 -1.01
C SER A 76 4.36 13.55 -0.67
N ALA A 77 3.36 13.43 0.20
CA ALA A 77 2.48 14.52 0.61
C ALA A 77 2.26 14.47 2.13
N GLY A 78 1.54 15.46 2.68
CA GLY A 78 1.20 15.52 4.10
C GLY A 78 0.29 14.38 4.63
N SER A 79 -0.02 13.37 3.82
CA SER A 79 -0.83 12.21 4.21
C SER A 79 -0.18 10.91 3.73
N LEU A 80 -0.24 9.86 4.57
CA LEU A 80 0.18 8.51 4.17
C LEU A 80 -1.00 7.75 3.54
N GLN A 81 -0.86 7.40 2.26
CA GLN A 81 -1.87 6.60 1.53
C GLN A 81 -1.36 5.20 1.25
N VAL A 82 -2.17 4.17 1.50
CA VAL A 82 -1.81 2.80 1.13
C VAL A 82 -1.93 2.63 -0.38
N LEU A 83 -0.81 2.34 -1.04
CA LEU A 83 -0.74 2.09 -2.48
C LEU A 83 -1.03 0.63 -2.81
N TYR A 84 -0.40 -0.29 -2.08
CA TYR A 84 -0.48 -1.73 -2.36
C TYR A 84 -0.23 -2.57 -1.10
N LYS A 85 -0.87 -3.75 -1.02
CA LYS A 85 -0.59 -4.78 -0.01
C LYS A 85 -0.18 -6.08 -0.72
N LEU A 86 1.09 -6.45 -0.58
CA LEU A 86 1.60 -7.75 -1.01
C LEU A 86 1.42 -8.77 0.12
N LYS A 87 0.91 -9.96 -0.18
CA LYS A 87 0.93 -11.12 0.74
C LYS A 87 1.95 -12.14 0.26
N CYS A 88 3.03 -12.32 1.01
CA CYS A 88 4.11 -13.24 0.63
C CYS A 88 3.75 -14.72 0.83
N SER A 89 2.72 -15.01 1.65
CA SER A 89 2.27 -16.38 1.95
C SER A 89 2.00 -17.24 0.71
N LYS A 90 1.54 -16.63 -0.39
CA LYS A 90 1.24 -17.32 -1.66
C LYS A 90 2.44 -18.05 -2.28
N VAL A 91 3.66 -17.60 -2.00
CA VAL A 91 4.88 -18.20 -2.53
C VAL A 91 5.27 -19.47 -1.75
N PHE A 92 4.79 -19.59 -0.51
CA PHE A 92 5.12 -20.69 0.40
C PHE A 92 4.01 -21.75 0.49
N GLU A 93 2.93 -21.62 -0.31
CA GLU A 93 1.92 -22.67 -0.41
C GLU A 93 2.55 -23.95 -0.96
N ARG A 94 2.50 -25.02 -0.17
CA ARG A 94 2.96 -26.35 -0.60
C ARG A 94 2.09 -26.77 -1.78
N ARG A 95 2.68 -27.04 -2.95
CA ARG A 95 1.98 -27.72 -4.04
C ARG A 95 1.30 -28.93 -3.42
N GLY A 96 -0.03 -28.95 -3.43
CA GLY A 96 -0.79 -30.07 -2.90
C GLY A 96 -0.26 -31.34 -3.53
N GLY A 97 0.51 -32.11 -2.76
CA GLY A 97 0.82 -33.46 -3.12
C GLY A 97 -0.50 -34.20 -3.07
N GLY A 98 -1.02 -34.59 -4.23
CA GLY A 98 -1.89 -35.75 -4.28
C GLY A 98 -1.11 -36.93 -3.67
N GLY A 99 -1.66 -37.55 -2.64
CA GLY A 99 -1.04 -38.68 -1.97
C GLY A 99 -1.32 -38.68 -0.48
N GLY A 100 -2.38 -39.41 -0.10
CA GLY A 100 -2.84 -39.67 1.26
C GLY A 100 -4.26 -40.18 1.21
#